data_AF-A0A0F6CLX4-F1
#
_entry.id   AF-A0A0F6CLX4-F1
#
_cell.length_a   1.000
_cell.length_b   1.000
_cell.length_c   1.000
_cell.angle_alpha   90.00
_cell.angle_beta   90.00
_cell.angle_gamma   90.00
#
_symmetry.space_group_name_H-M   'P 1'
#
loop_
_entity.id
_entity.type
_entity.pdbx_description
1 polymer ?
#
loop_
_entity_poly.entity_id
_entity_poly.type
_entity_poly.pdbx_seq_one_letter_code
_entity_poly.pdbx_strand_id
1 'polypeptide(L)'
;MLYVVVGINADGQKELIALYVSNTESATEWMNILDNLKERGLSETCIIVSDGLKGLKEAIENVYPKAMHITCTVHMIRNAAKYVSHSMKSDFLRDLKNIYGADNWESAKHSFEYLKNKWGGSNKRAVEVVERAMDNIEKLFSFSKALRTLVYTSNIVENYNSVIGSFLAAKKSFNNINQLLLDLYVHFGYNPRYKKLNQKSNRVRNWYRIYEELMDVFPNLLNKN
;
A
#
# COMPACT_ATOMS: atom_id res chain seq x y z
N MET A 1 -17.74 -1.18 3.60
CA MET A 1 -16.37 -0.66 3.42
C MET A 1 -16.03 -0.65 1.95
N LEU A 2 -15.27 0.33 1.48
CA LEU A 2 -14.82 0.43 0.08
C LEU A 2 -13.32 0.10 0.03
N TYR A 3 -12.96 -0.90 -0.76
CA TYR A 3 -11.59 -1.27 -1.05
C TYR A 3 -11.19 -0.77 -2.43
N VAL A 4 -10.00 -0.19 -2.51
CA VAL A 4 -9.46 0.44 -3.70
C VAL A 4 -8.21 -0.31 -4.11
N VAL A 5 -8.21 -0.87 -5.31
CA VAL A 5 -7.05 -1.59 -5.87
C VAL A 5 -6.43 -0.72 -6.94
N VAL A 6 -5.19 -0.30 -6.72
CA VAL A 6 -4.41 0.52 -7.65
C VAL A 6 -3.16 -0.25 -8.05
N GLY A 7 -2.90 -0.32 -9.34
CA GLY A 7 -1.77 -1.03 -9.94
C GLY A 7 -0.79 -0.08 -10.62
N ILE A 8 0.43 -0.59 -10.86
CA ILE A 8 1.41 0.01 -11.74
C ILE A 8 1.72 -1.02 -12.81
N ASN A 9 1.47 -0.69 -14.07
CA ASN A 9 1.70 -1.60 -15.19
C ASN A 9 3.17 -1.57 -15.66
N ALA A 10 3.51 -2.40 -16.64
CA ALA A 10 4.87 -2.52 -17.17
C ALA A 10 5.43 -1.21 -17.76
N ASP A 11 4.58 -0.26 -18.16
CA ASP A 11 4.99 1.07 -18.64
C ASP A 11 5.20 2.09 -17.50
N GLY A 12 4.99 1.68 -16.25
CA GLY A 12 5.07 2.55 -15.08
C GLY A 12 3.86 3.47 -14.93
N GLN A 13 2.76 3.17 -15.63
CA GLN A 13 1.51 3.89 -15.51
C GLN A 13 0.74 3.41 -14.29
N LYS A 14 0.24 4.36 -13.50
CA LYS A 14 -0.62 4.08 -12.34
C LYS A 14 -2.07 4.02 -12.81
N GLU A 15 -2.80 3.00 -12.36
CA GLU A 15 -4.16 2.72 -12.83
C GLU A 15 -5.03 2.23 -11.68
N LEU A 16 -6.29 2.71 -11.63
CA LEU A 16 -7.30 2.13 -10.76
C LEU A 16 -7.78 0.81 -11.39
N ILE A 17 -7.45 -0.31 -10.77
CA ILE A 17 -7.75 -1.66 -11.27
C ILE A 17 -9.17 -2.08 -10.90
N ALA A 18 -9.55 -1.82 -9.65
CA ALA A 18 -10.85 -2.23 -9.14
C ALA A 18 -11.29 -1.42 -7.92
N LEU A 19 -12.61 -1.40 -7.74
CA LEU A 19 -13.28 -0.94 -6.53
C LEU A 19 -14.18 -2.09 -6.05
N TYR A 20 -14.07 -2.42 -4.77
CA TYR A 20 -14.93 -3.43 -4.15
C TYR A 20 -15.64 -2.81 -2.96
N VAL A 21 -16.95 -3.01 -2.86
CA VAL A 21 -17.71 -2.64 -1.68
C VAL A 21 -18.08 -3.93 -0.96
N SER A 22 -17.61 -4.08 0.26
CA SER A 22 -17.97 -5.23 1.10
C SER A 22 -18.59 -4.80 2.41
N ASN A 23 -19.46 -5.66 2.93
CA ASN A 23 -20.10 -5.49 4.23
C ASN A 23 -19.39 -6.31 5.32
N THR A 24 -18.42 -7.15 4.96
CA THR A 24 -17.67 -7.99 5.89
C THR A 24 -16.17 -7.90 5.64
N GLU A 25 -15.39 -8.11 6.70
CA GLU A 25 -13.94 -8.28 6.65
C GLU A 25 -13.64 -9.73 7.04
N SER A 26 -13.61 -10.63 6.05
CA SER A 26 -13.37 -12.06 6.29
C SER A 26 -12.33 -12.61 5.33
N ALA A 27 -11.64 -13.68 5.75
CA ALA A 27 -10.66 -14.36 4.90
C ALA A 27 -11.29 -14.85 3.58
N THR A 28 -12.53 -15.35 3.64
CA THR A 28 -13.31 -15.76 2.46
C THR A 28 -13.54 -14.60 1.50
N GLU A 29 -13.86 -13.42 2.03
CA GLU A 29 -14.09 -12.23 1.20
C GLU A 29 -12.80 -11.77 0.50
N TRP A 30 -11.66 -11.83 1.19
CA TRP A 30 -10.37 -11.51 0.57
C TRP A 30 -10.02 -12.46 -0.57
N MET A 31 -10.23 -13.77 -0.37
CA MET A 31 -10.06 -14.76 -1.44
C MET A 31 -10.95 -14.44 -2.64
N ASN A 32 -12.25 -14.20 -2.42
CA ASN A 32 -13.19 -13.85 -3.49
C ASN A 32 -12.76 -12.61 -4.29
N ILE A 33 -12.32 -11.55 -3.61
CA ILE A 33 -11.84 -10.32 -4.25
C ILE A 33 -10.59 -10.62 -5.10
N LEU A 34 -9.63 -11.36 -4.56
CA LEU A 34 -8.36 -11.66 -5.23
C LEU A 34 -8.54 -12.63 -6.40
N ASP A 35 -9.38 -13.64 -6.25
CA ASP A 35 -9.74 -14.59 -7.31
C ASP A 35 -10.49 -13.86 -8.44
N ASN A 36 -11.41 -12.96 -8.12
CA ASN A 36 -12.11 -12.16 -9.12
C ASN A 36 -11.14 -11.29 -9.95
N LEU A 37 -10.10 -10.72 -9.33
CA LEU A 37 -9.05 -10.00 -10.06
C LEU A 37 -8.31 -10.93 -11.03
N LYS A 38 -8.00 -12.15 -10.60
CA LYS A 38 -7.30 -13.16 -11.39
C LYS A 38 -8.14 -13.65 -12.58
N GLU A 39 -9.42 -13.92 -12.35
CA GLU A 39 -10.40 -14.28 -13.39
C GLU A 39 -10.55 -13.18 -14.46
N ARG A 40 -10.43 -11.90 -14.05
CA ARG A 40 -10.44 -10.75 -14.95
C ARG A 40 -9.12 -10.56 -15.72
N GLY A 41 -8.15 -11.44 -15.52
CA GLY A 41 -6.88 -11.45 -16.25
C GLY A 41 -5.72 -10.76 -15.54
N LEU A 42 -5.85 -10.39 -14.26
CA LEU A 42 -4.68 -9.96 -13.49
C LEU A 42 -3.76 -11.16 -13.27
N SER A 43 -2.66 -11.20 -14.02
CA SER A 43 -1.61 -12.21 -13.88
C SER A 43 -0.85 -12.06 -12.56
N GLU A 44 0.09 -12.97 -12.29
CA GLU A 44 1.00 -12.80 -11.16
C GLU A 44 1.67 -11.43 -11.18
N THR A 45 1.80 -10.86 -9.99
CA THR A 45 2.40 -9.54 -9.76
C THR A 45 3.70 -9.70 -8.98
N CYS A 46 4.62 -8.75 -9.12
CA CYS A 46 5.91 -8.82 -8.40
C CYS A 46 5.75 -8.51 -6.91
N ILE A 47 5.02 -7.44 -6.59
CA ILE A 47 4.87 -6.93 -5.23
C ILE A 47 3.40 -6.57 -5.00
N ILE A 48 2.83 -7.04 -3.90
CA ILE A 48 1.50 -6.61 -3.42
C ILE A 48 1.68 -5.92 -2.08
N VAL A 49 1.27 -4.65 -2.03
CA VAL A 49 1.23 -3.86 -0.79
C VAL A 49 -0.21 -3.76 -0.32
N SER A 50 -0.49 -4.25 0.88
CA SER A 50 -1.83 -4.23 1.46
C SER A 50 -1.83 -3.79 2.91
N ASP A 51 -3.01 -3.49 3.43
CA ASP A 51 -3.18 -3.26 4.86
C ASP A 51 -2.94 -4.55 5.64
N GLY A 52 -2.61 -4.40 6.94
CA GLY A 52 -2.42 -5.51 7.86
C GLY A 52 -3.75 -6.09 8.37
N LEU A 53 -4.74 -6.25 7.48
CA LEU A 53 -6.04 -6.81 7.80
C LEU A 53 -5.92 -8.32 8.01
N LYS A 54 -6.67 -8.84 8.99
CA LYS A 54 -6.65 -10.26 9.34
C LYS A 54 -7.07 -11.12 8.15
N GLY A 55 -6.30 -12.15 7.82
CA GLY A 55 -6.59 -13.08 6.73
C GLY A 55 -6.23 -12.58 5.33
N LEU A 56 -5.89 -11.30 5.16
CA LEU A 56 -5.59 -10.73 3.84
C LEU A 56 -4.22 -11.18 3.35
N LYS A 57 -3.22 -11.25 4.24
CA LYS A 57 -1.89 -11.75 3.89
C LYS A 57 -1.98 -13.19 3.38
N GLU A 58 -2.64 -14.04 4.14
CA GLU A 58 -2.80 -15.45 3.82
C GLU A 58 -3.57 -15.63 2.50
N ALA A 59 -4.61 -14.82 2.26
CA ALA A 59 -5.34 -14.83 1.01
C ALA A 59 -4.46 -14.41 -0.19
N ILE A 60 -3.65 -13.36 -0.03
CA ILE A 60 -2.70 -12.91 -1.06
C ILE A 60 -1.68 -14.00 -1.37
N GLU A 61 -1.06 -14.58 -0.35
CA GLU A 61 -0.05 -15.64 -0.51
C GLU A 61 -0.64 -16.91 -1.14
N ASN A 62 -1.95 -17.17 -0.99
CA ASN A 62 -2.64 -18.27 -1.65
C ASN A 62 -2.97 -17.99 -3.12
N VAL A 63 -3.52 -16.81 -3.44
CA VAL A 63 -3.99 -16.49 -4.80
C VAL A 63 -2.85 -16.05 -5.73
N TYR A 64 -1.89 -15.28 -5.18
CA TYR A 64 -0.72 -14.74 -5.86
C TYR A 64 0.59 -15.22 -5.19
N PRO A 65 0.87 -16.54 -5.19
CA PRO A 65 1.97 -17.12 -4.41
C PRO A 65 3.37 -16.67 -4.85
N LYS A 66 3.52 -16.09 -6.05
CA LYS A 66 4.79 -15.56 -6.52
C LYS A 66 5.01 -14.09 -6.17
N ALA A 67 3.96 -13.39 -5.72
CA ALA A 67 4.06 -12.01 -5.33
C ALA A 67 4.73 -11.87 -3.97
N MET A 68 5.66 -10.93 -3.85
CA MET A 68 6.15 -10.52 -2.54
C MET A 68 5.09 -9.68 -1.83
N HIS A 69 4.50 -10.24 -0.77
CA HIS A 69 3.59 -9.49 0.10
C HIS A 69 4.35 -8.59 1.08
N ILE A 70 3.94 -7.32 1.12
CA ILE A 70 4.45 -6.30 2.05
C ILE A 70 3.27 -5.60 2.71
N THR A 71 3.26 -5.54 4.04
CA THR A 71 2.26 -4.75 4.75
C THR A 71 2.56 -3.25 4.59
N CYS A 72 1.52 -2.46 4.32
CA CYS A 72 1.61 -1.04 4.06
C CYS A 72 2.27 -0.29 5.24
N THR A 73 3.44 0.28 4.99
CA THR A 73 4.22 1.04 5.98
C THR A 73 3.43 2.23 6.51
N VAL A 74 2.59 2.88 5.70
CA VAL A 74 1.76 4.01 6.14
C VAL A 74 0.71 3.58 7.16
N HIS A 75 0.06 2.43 6.96
CA HIS A 75 -0.88 1.89 7.95
C HIS A 75 -0.17 1.43 9.22
N MET A 76 1.02 0.84 9.10
CA MET A 76 1.87 0.54 10.25
C MET A 76 2.19 1.82 11.05
N ILE A 77 2.66 2.88 10.39
CA ILE A 77 2.97 4.17 11.01
C ILE A 77 1.74 4.75 11.72
N ARG A 78 0.58 4.76 11.03
CA ARG A 78 -0.68 5.22 11.62
C ARG A 78 -1.06 4.41 12.86
N ASN A 79 -0.89 3.09 12.83
CA ASN A 79 -1.22 2.21 13.94
C ASN A 79 -0.28 2.40 15.14
N ALA A 80 1.02 2.53 14.92
CA ALA A 80 1.99 2.81 15.98
C ALA A 80 1.70 4.19 16.63
N ALA A 81 1.46 5.21 15.80
CA ALA A 81 1.25 6.58 16.26
C ALA A 81 -0.11 6.80 16.98
N LYS A 82 -1.01 5.81 17.02
CA LYS A 82 -2.24 5.86 17.85
C LYS A 82 -1.93 5.76 19.35
N TYR A 83 -0.81 5.14 19.71
CA TYR A 83 -0.39 4.93 21.10
C TYR A 83 0.56 6.03 21.61
N VAL A 84 0.70 7.12 20.86
CA VAL A 84 1.54 8.26 21.20
C VAL A 84 0.65 9.49 21.35
N SER A 85 0.90 10.28 22.40
CA SER A 85 0.16 11.51 22.65
C SER A 85 0.36 12.51 21.50
N HIS A 86 -0.62 13.40 21.30
CA HIS A 86 -0.60 14.34 20.18
C HIS A 86 0.65 15.23 20.18
N SER A 87 1.07 15.72 21.36
CA SER A 87 2.24 16.59 21.53
C SER A 87 3.56 15.90 21.15
N MET A 88 3.66 14.59 21.34
CA MET A 88 4.88 13.82 21.08
C MET A 88 4.88 13.15 19.69
N LYS A 89 3.75 13.17 18.99
CA LYS A 89 3.54 12.42 17.74
C LYS A 89 4.54 12.82 16.65
N SER A 90 4.85 14.11 16.52
CA SER A 90 5.82 14.60 15.53
C SER A 90 7.22 14.01 15.76
N ASP A 91 7.69 14.00 17.01
CA ASP A 91 8.99 13.45 17.36
C ASP A 91 9.04 11.93 17.16
N PHE A 92 7.98 11.21 17.53
CA PHE A 92 7.88 9.77 17.31
C PHE A 92 7.93 9.43 15.81
N LEU A 93 7.19 10.17 14.98
CA LEU A 93 7.17 9.95 13.53
C LEU A 93 8.53 10.25 12.88
N ARG A 94 9.29 11.23 13.40
CA ARG A 94 10.65 11.50 12.96
C ARG A 94 11.58 10.32 13.27
N ASP A 95 11.53 9.82 14.50
CA ASP A 95 12.36 8.67 14.91
C ASP A 95 11.98 7.40 14.13
N LEU A 96 10.68 7.16 13.93
CA LEU A 96 10.18 6.03 13.13
C LEU A 96 10.60 6.12 11.65
N LYS A 97 10.63 7.34 11.08
CA LYS A 97 11.12 7.58 9.72
C LYS A 97 12.59 7.20 9.54
N ASN A 98 13.41 7.32 10.58
CA ASN A 98 14.81 6.91 10.51
C ASN A 98 14.98 5.40 10.35
N ILE A 99 13.97 4.60 10.70
CA ILE A 99 14.01 3.14 10.53
C ILE A 99 13.79 2.78 9.05
N TYR A 100 12.59 3.00 8.51
CA TYR A 100 12.27 2.62 7.13
C TYR A 100 12.94 3.50 6.08
N GLY A 101 13.43 4.68 6.47
CA GLY A 101 14.16 5.62 5.64
C GLY A 101 15.68 5.45 5.67
N ALA A 102 16.24 4.57 6.50
CA ALA A 102 17.67 4.33 6.60
C ALA A 102 18.30 3.90 5.27
N ASP A 103 19.60 4.11 5.09
CA ASP A 103 20.26 3.74 3.83
C ASP A 103 20.44 2.23 3.67
N ASN A 104 20.64 1.50 4.77
CA ASN A 104 20.79 0.05 4.79
C ASN A 104 20.13 -0.57 6.04
N TRP A 105 20.03 -1.90 6.06
CA TRP A 105 19.36 -2.64 7.13
C TRP A 105 20.05 -2.49 8.49
N GLU A 106 21.38 -2.40 8.53
CA GLU A 106 22.12 -2.20 9.78
C GLU A 106 21.77 -0.87 10.44
N SER A 107 21.76 0.21 9.64
CA SER A 107 21.34 1.53 10.09
C SER A 107 19.88 1.57 10.54
N ALA A 108 19.00 0.76 9.92
CA ALA A 108 17.61 0.63 10.33
C ALA A 108 17.48 -0.04 11.70
N LYS A 109 18.24 -1.12 11.94
CA LYS A 109 18.31 -1.81 13.25
C LYS A 109 18.81 -0.88 14.34
N HIS A 110 19.90 -0.14 14.09
CA HIS A 110 20.39 0.87 15.04
C HIS A 110 19.34 1.94 15.36
N SER A 111 18.63 2.42 14.34
CA SER A 111 17.54 3.38 14.52
C SER A 111 16.36 2.80 15.31
N PHE A 112 16.09 1.51 15.14
CA PHE A 112 15.07 0.80 15.90
C PHE A 112 15.46 0.63 17.37
N GLU A 113 16.72 0.27 17.69
CA GLU A 113 17.22 0.23 19.06
C GLU A 113 17.12 1.59 19.75
N TYR A 114 17.49 2.67 19.05
CA TYR A 114 17.30 4.03 19.55
C TYR A 114 15.82 4.33 19.84
N LEU A 115 14.92 3.96 18.92
CA LEU A 115 13.48 4.15 19.10
C LEU A 115 12.97 3.36 20.32
N LYS A 116 13.40 2.11 20.50
CA LYS A 116 13.05 1.28 21.68
C LYS A 116 13.50 1.93 22.97
N ASN A 117 14.74 2.41 23.04
CA ASN A 117 15.28 3.03 24.24
C ASN A 117 14.54 4.33 24.61
N LYS A 118 14.20 5.15 23.62
CA LYS A 118 13.52 6.43 23.84
C LYS A 118 12.04 6.29 24.16
N TRP A 119 11.34 5.36 23.50
CA TRP A 119 9.87 5.26 23.55
C TRP A 119 9.35 4.04 24.32
N GLY A 120 10.21 3.07 24.65
CA GLY A 120 9.83 1.79 25.27
C GLY A 120 9.30 1.88 26.70
N GLY A 121 9.53 3.01 27.39
CA GLY A 121 8.94 3.29 28.69
C GLY A 121 7.46 3.65 28.58
N SER A 122 7.16 4.94 28.35
CA SER A 122 5.77 5.45 28.35
C SER A 122 4.95 5.06 27.12
N ASN A 123 5.58 4.66 26.02
CA ASN A 123 4.92 4.36 24.75
C ASN A 123 5.17 2.92 24.28
N LYS A 124 5.29 1.97 25.23
CA LYS A 124 5.55 0.55 24.96
C LYS A 124 4.69 -0.04 23.84
N ARG A 125 3.37 0.22 23.83
CA ARG A 125 2.46 -0.28 22.79
C ARG A 125 2.79 0.24 21.39
N ALA A 126 3.28 1.48 21.27
CA ALA A 126 3.72 2.01 19.98
C ALA A 126 4.94 1.24 19.47
N VAL A 127 5.89 0.97 20.37
CA VAL A 127 7.11 0.20 20.08
C VAL A 127 6.78 -1.24 19.68
N GLU A 128 5.87 -1.92 20.39
CA GLU A 128 5.40 -3.29 20.07
C GLU A 128 4.75 -3.39 18.67
N VAL A 129 4.12 -2.31 18.19
CA VAL A 129 3.59 -2.27 16.81
C VAL A 129 4.73 -2.18 15.80
N VAL A 130 5.74 -1.34 16.06
CA VAL A 130 6.91 -1.20 15.18
C VAL A 130 7.72 -2.49 15.16
N GLU A 131 7.93 -3.10 16.32
CA GLU A 131 8.65 -4.37 16.47
C GLU A 131 8.04 -5.49 15.63
N ARG A 132 6.72 -5.68 15.73
CA ARG A 132 5.99 -6.65 14.88
C ARG A 132 6.05 -6.36 13.38
N ALA A 133 6.38 -5.13 13.00
CA ALA A 133 6.53 -4.74 11.62
C ALA A 133 7.98 -4.85 11.11
N MET A 134 8.96 -5.17 11.96
CA MET A 134 10.37 -5.20 11.56
C MET A 134 10.65 -6.22 10.46
N ASP A 135 10.03 -7.40 10.51
CA ASP A 135 10.15 -8.41 9.44
C ASP A 135 9.65 -7.88 8.08
N ASN A 136 8.58 -7.07 8.09
CA ASN A 136 8.07 -6.44 6.88
C ASN A 136 8.97 -5.29 6.42
N ILE A 137 9.59 -4.56 7.35
CA ILE A 137 10.54 -3.49 7.02
C ILE A 137 11.82 -4.09 6.45
N GLU A 138 12.30 -5.22 6.95
CA GLU A 138 13.49 -5.90 6.43
C GLU A 138 13.37 -6.21 4.94
N LYS A 139 12.21 -6.73 4.49
CA LYS A 139 11.92 -7.00 3.07
C LYS A 139 12.12 -5.77 2.19
N LEU A 140 11.84 -4.57 2.71
CA LEU A 140 12.03 -3.32 1.98
C LEU A 140 13.51 -3.03 1.67
N PHE A 141 14.43 -3.51 2.50
CA PHE A 141 15.88 -3.33 2.32
C PHE A 141 16.50 -4.28 1.30
N SER A 142 15.73 -5.25 0.79
CA SER A 142 16.10 -6.02 -0.40
C SER A 142 15.99 -5.21 -1.70
N PHE A 143 15.38 -4.03 -1.64
CA PHE A 143 15.21 -3.12 -2.78
C PHE A 143 16.13 -1.90 -2.69
N SER A 144 16.46 -1.35 -3.85
CA SER A 144 17.06 -0.04 -4.00
C SER A 144 16.19 1.04 -3.34
N LYS A 145 16.82 2.16 -3.00
CA LYS A 145 16.12 3.32 -2.42
C LYS A 145 14.96 3.81 -3.29
N ALA A 146 15.05 3.67 -4.62
CA ALA A 146 14.02 4.11 -5.55
C ALA A 146 12.78 3.21 -5.49
N LEU A 147 12.95 1.89 -5.67
CA LEU A 147 11.86 0.93 -5.57
C LEU A 147 11.29 0.89 -4.14
N ARG A 148 12.14 0.91 -3.12
CA ARG A 148 11.72 0.99 -1.72
C ARG A 148 10.79 2.17 -1.45
N THR A 149 11.16 3.37 -1.94
CA THR A 149 10.34 4.59 -1.80
C THR A 149 8.98 4.45 -2.47
N LEU A 150 8.92 3.76 -3.62
CA LEU A 150 7.68 3.48 -4.33
C LEU A 150 6.78 2.51 -3.54
N VAL A 151 7.36 1.54 -2.85
CA VAL A 151 6.62 0.51 -2.07
C VAL A 151 6.06 1.07 -0.76
N TYR A 152 6.85 1.82 0.02
CA TYR A 152 6.38 2.30 1.34
C TYR A 152 5.55 3.60 1.27
N THR A 153 5.46 4.26 0.11
CA THR A 153 4.62 5.47 -0.04
C THR A 153 3.16 5.12 -0.31
N SER A 154 2.24 5.76 0.41
CA SER A 154 0.81 5.65 0.11
C SER A 154 0.32 6.69 -0.90
N ASN A 155 1.20 7.57 -1.41
CA ASN A 155 0.78 8.69 -2.28
C ASN A 155 -0.03 8.23 -3.50
N ILE A 156 0.28 7.06 -4.06
CA ILE A 156 -0.44 6.54 -5.22
C ILE A 156 -1.90 6.25 -4.85
N VAL A 157 -2.14 5.38 -3.88
CA VAL A 157 -3.51 5.02 -3.47
C VAL A 157 -4.25 6.19 -2.84
N GLU A 158 -3.58 7.04 -2.04
CA GLU A 158 -4.22 8.18 -1.37
C GLU A 158 -4.68 9.26 -2.36
N ASN A 159 -4.03 9.40 -3.51
CA ASN A 159 -4.51 10.28 -4.56
C ASN A 159 -5.88 9.82 -5.11
N TYR A 160 -6.07 8.52 -5.32
CA TYR A 160 -7.37 7.97 -5.73
C TYR A 160 -8.39 8.04 -4.58
N ASN A 161 -7.99 7.69 -3.35
CA ASN A 161 -8.83 7.81 -2.16
C ASN A 161 -9.32 9.25 -1.95
N SER A 162 -8.49 10.26 -2.23
CA SER A 162 -8.88 11.66 -2.10
C SER A 162 -9.99 12.05 -3.09
N VAL A 163 -9.90 11.59 -4.34
CA VAL A 163 -10.95 11.80 -5.36
C VAL A 163 -12.25 11.13 -4.93
N ILE A 164 -12.17 9.86 -4.53
CA ILE A 164 -13.30 9.07 -4.07
C ILE A 164 -13.93 9.70 -2.82
N GLY A 165 -13.12 10.03 -1.81
CA GLY A 165 -13.58 10.64 -0.57
C GLY A 165 -14.25 11.99 -0.78
N SER A 166 -13.74 12.82 -1.71
CA SER A 166 -14.40 14.08 -2.08
C SER A 166 -15.79 13.85 -2.68
N PHE A 167 -15.93 12.82 -3.54
CA PHE A 167 -17.21 12.44 -4.10
C PHE A 167 -18.18 11.91 -3.04
N LEU A 168 -17.72 11.00 -2.18
CA LEU A 168 -18.53 10.43 -1.10
C LEU A 168 -18.99 11.50 -0.11
N ALA A 169 -18.15 12.48 0.23
CA ALA A 169 -18.52 13.57 1.12
C ALA A 169 -19.62 14.48 0.53
N ALA A 170 -19.65 14.63 -0.80
CA ALA A 170 -20.68 15.43 -1.48
C ALA A 170 -22.03 14.71 -1.59
N LYS A 171 -22.03 13.37 -1.59
CA LYS A 171 -23.25 12.53 -1.65
C LYS A 171 -23.73 12.16 -0.25
N LYS A 172 -24.94 12.60 0.12
CA LYS A 172 -25.52 12.35 1.46
C LYS A 172 -25.96 10.89 1.69
N SER A 173 -26.43 10.19 0.65
CA SER A 173 -26.86 8.80 0.74
C SER A 173 -26.83 8.13 -0.63
N PHE A 174 -26.85 6.79 -0.62
CA PHE A 174 -26.92 5.94 -1.80
C PHE A 174 -28.00 4.89 -1.59
N ASN A 175 -28.70 4.52 -2.66
CA ASN A 175 -29.80 3.54 -2.58
C ASN A 175 -29.28 2.10 -2.46
N ASN A 176 -28.21 1.78 -3.19
CA ASN A 176 -27.55 0.48 -3.14
C ASN A 176 -26.11 0.58 -3.69
N ILE A 177 -25.36 -0.52 -3.56
CA ILE A 177 -23.96 -0.62 -3.97
C ILE A 177 -23.78 -0.40 -5.48
N ASN A 178 -24.65 -0.96 -6.32
CA ASN A 178 -24.54 -0.84 -7.77
C ASN A 178 -24.68 0.62 -8.23
N GLN A 179 -25.62 1.36 -7.63
CA GLN A 179 -25.78 2.79 -7.90
C GLN A 179 -24.55 3.58 -7.47
N LEU A 180 -23.99 3.29 -6.30
CA LEU A 180 -22.75 3.92 -5.84
C LEU A 180 -21.59 3.69 -6.82
N LEU A 181 -21.40 2.45 -7.29
CA LEU A 181 -20.34 2.11 -8.24
C LEU A 181 -20.55 2.78 -9.60
N LEU A 182 -21.79 2.82 -10.10
CA LEU A 182 -22.12 3.52 -11.34
C LEU A 182 -21.87 5.03 -11.22
N ASP A 183 -22.30 5.64 -10.11
CA ASP A 183 -22.08 7.07 -9.89
C ASP A 183 -20.58 7.40 -9.78
N LEU A 184 -19.79 6.55 -9.13
CA LEU A 184 -18.33 6.67 -9.07
C LEU A 184 -17.70 6.56 -10.46
N TYR A 185 -18.14 5.58 -11.27
CA TYR A 185 -17.67 5.41 -12.63
C TYR A 185 -17.93 6.67 -13.49
N VAL A 186 -19.16 7.20 -13.43
CA VAL A 186 -19.50 8.46 -14.11
C VAL A 186 -18.66 9.62 -13.56
N HIS A 187 -18.50 9.70 -12.24
CA HIS A 187 -17.71 10.75 -11.61
C HIS A 187 -16.25 10.74 -12.10
N PHE A 188 -15.64 9.56 -12.21
CA PHE A 188 -14.29 9.42 -12.77
C PHE A 188 -14.19 9.91 -14.22
N GLY A 189 -15.21 9.64 -15.05
CA GLY A 189 -15.27 10.06 -16.45
C GLY A 189 -15.22 11.58 -16.67
N TYR A 190 -15.69 12.38 -15.71
CA TYR A 190 -15.70 13.84 -15.82
C TYR A 190 -14.78 14.56 -14.82
N ASN A 191 -14.31 13.89 -13.76
CA ASN A 191 -13.48 14.52 -12.73
C ASN A 191 -12.07 14.87 -13.27
N PRO A 192 -11.67 16.15 -13.28
CA PRO A 192 -10.36 16.57 -13.82
C PRO A 192 -9.18 16.05 -12.99
N ARG A 193 -9.33 15.87 -11.67
CA ARG A 193 -8.29 15.28 -10.82
C ARG A 193 -8.08 13.81 -11.19
N TYR A 194 -9.16 13.04 -11.36
CA TYR A 194 -9.07 11.65 -11.82
C TYR A 194 -8.40 11.55 -13.20
N LYS A 195 -8.81 12.39 -14.16
CA LYS A 195 -8.18 12.43 -15.49
C LYS A 195 -6.67 12.71 -15.38
N LYS A 196 -6.27 13.68 -14.57
CA LYS A 196 -4.85 14.00 -14.33
C LYS A 196 -4.06 12.83 -13.75
N LEU A 197 -4.65 12.06 -12.83
CA LEU A 197 -4.00 10.88 -12.24
C LEU A 197 -3.69 9.80 -13.29
N ASN A 198 -4.56 9.64 -14.29
CA ASN A 198 -4.43 8.62 -15.33
C ASN A 198 -3.80 9.13 -16.63
N GLN A 199 -3.27 10.36 -16.65
CA GLN A 199 -2.50 10.86 -17.80
C GLN A 199 -1.14 10.15 -17.91
N LYS A 200 -0.64 10.00 -19.14
CA LYS A 200 0.70 9.46 -19.42
C LYS A 200 1.83 10.27 -18.77
N SER A 201 1.60 11.55 -18.51
CA SER A 201 2.55 12.42 -17.81
C SER A 201 2.70 12.07 -16.31
N ASN A 202 1.79 11.29 -15.73
CA ASN A 202 1.80 10.91 -14.31
C ASN A 202 2.41 9.51 -14.05
N ARG A 203 3.31 9.06 -14.92
CA ARG A 203 4.07 7.82 -14.74
C ARG A 203 4.97 7.89 -13.51
N VAL A 204 5.37 6.71 -13.03
CA VAL A 204 6.41 6.60 -12.00
C VAL A 204 7.71 7.22 -12.53
N ARG A 205 8.32 8.10 -11.73
CA ARG A 205 9.59 8.73 -12.08
C ARG A 205 10.71 7.68 -12.07
N ASN A 206 11.62 7.77 -13.04
CA ASN A 206 12.73 6.81 -13.19
C ASN A 206 12.27 5.35 -13.30
N TRP A 207 11.09 5.12 -13.91
CA TRP A 207 10.51 3.78 -14.01
C TRP A 207 11.43 2.76 -14.65
N TYR A 208 12.20 3.13 -15.69
CA TYR A 208 13.11 2.19 -16.37
C TYR A 208 14.08 1.49 -15.39
N ARG A 209 14.70 2.23 -14.47
CA ARG A 209 15.63 1.65 -13.47
C ARG A 209 14.90 0.76 -12.47
N ILE A 210 13.70 1.17 -12.08
CA ILE A 210 12.87 0.38 -11.16
C ILE A 210 12.44 -0.92 -11.85
N TYR A 211 12.12 -0.86 -13.14
CA TYR A 211 11.71 -2.01 -13.93
C TYR A 211 12.85 -3.00 -14.16
N GLU A 212 14.06 -2.51 -14.47
CA GLU A 212 15.29 -3.34 -14.53
C GLU A 212 15.54 -4.05 -13.20
N GLU A 213 15.47 -3.33 -12.08
CA GLU A 213 15.60 -3.92 -10.75
C GLU A 213 14.52 -4.98 -10.48
N LEU A 214 13.27 -4.75 -10.88
CA LEU A 214 12.19 -5.73 -10.75
C LEU A 214 12.45 -6.98 -11.61
N MET A 215 13.06 -6.84 -12.79
CA MET A 215 13.46 -7.98 -13.62
C MET A 215 14.55 -8.82 -12.96
N ASP A 216 15.50 -8.18 -12.28
CA ASP A 216 16.57 -8.87 -11.54
C ASP A 216 16.03 -9.60 -10.31
N VAL A 217 15.11 -8.97 -9.57
CA VAL A 217 14.52 -9.56 -8.34
C VAL A 217 13.44 -10.61 -8.66
N PHE A 218 12.68 -10.43 -9.74
CA PHE A 218 11.57 -11.31 -10.13
C PHE A 218 11.70 -11.84 -11.58
N PRO A 219 12.80 -12.51 -11.93
CA PRO A 219 13.09 -12.86 -13.32
C PRO A 219 12.03 -13.77 -13.94
N ASN A 220 11.48 -14.70 -13.16
CA ASN A 220 10.47 -15.66 -13.63
C ASN A 220 9.07 -15.08 -13.86
N LEU A 221 8.83 -13.82 -13.44
CA LEU A 221 7.55 -13.15 -13.62
C LEU A 221 7.54 -12.20 -14.82
N LEU A 222 8.64 -11.47 -15.03
CA LEU A 222 8.71 -10.43 -16.05
C LEU A 222 9.42 -10.88 -17.34
N ASN A 223 10.30 -11.89 -17.29
CA ASN A 223 11.04 -12.37 -18.47
C ASN A 223 10.29 -13.45 -19.27
N LYS A 224 8.96 -13.34 -19.38
CA LYS A 224 8.20 -14.19 -20.32
C LYS A 224 8.26 -13.58 -21.72
N ASN A 225 9.27 -14.01 -22.47
CA ASN A 225 9.25 -14.02 -23.93
C ASN A 225 8.23 -15.06 -24.41
#